data_AF-A0A447TH41-F1
#
_entry.id   AF-A0A447TH41-F1
#
_cell.length_a   1.000
_cell.length_b   1.000
_cell.length_c   1.000
_cell.angle_alpha   90.00
_cell.angle_beta   90.00
_cell.angle_gamma   90.00
#
_symmetry.space_group_name_H-M   'P 1'
#
loop_
_entity.id
_entity.type
_entity.pdbx_description
1 polymer ?
#
loop_
_entity_poly.entity_id
_entity_poly.type
_entity_poly.pdbx_seq_one_letter_code
_entity_poly.pdbx_strand_id
1 'polypeptide(L)'
;MALLKRRDADQQRAALRQAYRSWRAEQIAVIAEKSERPQRWPYDLEEGQEQEHPLRQARAHIVAFREYVDGELRYSRPNISQIPLMYRALGIPSFVPMTITWWMVLLCVFVTPFIPIRLRLQIGRMLLRRIRTYEGKAFVYERFVAPVWNNQRGQWYFSDGFDHALRHLPLARTAKSYEDLLSMKRGYVTAAIRLGLNRVEDLPETWREIRQCYEPEVIHALIDEGAIQKVEELRWIPTRRNYGLPLEDIDIATMRSMVRQLLQANMPREKVPLILNYPYRYDPAQLSSTLTLLQARGILDVSGCMKQSRQICGVPMKPLGTLSSIR
;
A
#
# COMPACT_ATOMS: atom_id res chain seq x y z
N MET A 1 -14.47 -46.46 -21.61
CA MET A 1 -15.18 -45.77 -20.49
C MET A 1 -14.49 -44.51 -19.97
N ALA A 2 -13.16 -44.41 -19.89
CA ALA A 2 -12.48 -43.19 -19.39
C ALA A 2 -12.69 -41.92 -20.26
N LEU A 3 -12.86 -42.08 -21.58
CA LEU A 3 -13.07 -40.96 -22.51
C LEU A 3 -14.45 -40.30 -22.36
N LEU A 4 -15.49 -41.06 -22.03
CA LEU A 4 -16.85 -40.53 -21.80
C LEU A 4 -16.90 -39.67 -20.52
N LYS A 5 -16.31 -40.15 -19.42
CA LYS A 5 -16.19 -39.39 -18.16
C LYS A 5 -15.45 -38.06 -18.33
N ARG A 6 -14.47 -37.99 -19.26
CA ARG A 6 -13.71 -36.76 -19.53
C ARG A 6 -14.55 -35.72 -20.28
N ARG A 7 -15.36 -36.16 -21.25
CA ARG A 7 -16.26 -35.30 -22.03
C ARG A 7 -17.32 -34.64 -21.15
N ASP A 8 -17.91 -35.40 -20.23
CA ASP A 8 -18.92 -34.89 -19.29
C ASP A 8 -18.34 -33.85 -18.33
N ALA A 9 -17.13 -34.09 -17.81
CA ALA A 9 -16.44 -33.16 -16.91
C ALA A 9 -16.08 -31.83 -17.61
N ASP A 10 -15.65 -31.89 -18.88
CA ASP A 10 -15.31 -30.69 -19.65
C ASP A 10 -16.57 -29.88 -20.03
N GLN A 11 -17.68 -30.55 -20.36
CA GLN A 11 -18.98 -29.91 -20.57
C GLN A 11 -19.50 -29.21 -19.31
N GLN A 12 -19.43 -29.87 -18.16
CA GLN A 12 -19.81 -29.28 -16.87
C GLN A 12 -18.95 -28.04 -16.54
N ARG A 13 -17.64 -28.11 -16.79
CA ARG A 13 -16.75 -26.95 -16.60
C ARG A 13 -17.08 -25.80 -17.54
N ALA A 14 -17.47 -26.08 -18.77
CA ALA A 14 -17.88 -25.07 -19.74
C ALA A 14 -19.19 -24.39 -19.30
N ALA A 15 -20.20 -25.17 -18.90
CA ALA A 15 -21.46 -24.67 -18.37
C ALA A 15 -21.25 -23.77 -17.14
N LEU A 16 -20.42 -24.22 -16.17
CA LEU A 16 -20.08 -23.42 -14.99
C LEU A 16 -19.33 -22.12 -15.34
N ARG A 17 -18.49 -22.13 -16.38
CA ARG A 17 -17.82 -20.90 -16.85
C ARG A 17 -18.82 -19.93 -17.46
N GLN A 18 -19.79 -20.42 -18.22
CA GLN A 18 -20.82 -19.60 -18.84
C GLN A 18 -21.77 -19.01 -17.79
N ALA A 19 -22.26 -19.83 -16.86
CA ALA A 19 -23.07 -19.38 -15.74
C ALA A 19 -22.36 -18.32 -14.88
N TYR A 20 -21.06 -18.49 -14.64
CA TYR A 20 -20.28 -17.47 -13.96
C TYR A 20 -20.15 -16.16 -14.75
N ARG A 21 -20.01 -16.24 -16.08
CA ARG A 21 -19.89 -15.04 -16.94
C ARG A 21 -21.20 -14.26 -16.98
N SER A 22 -22.34 -14.93 -17.12
CA SER A 22 -23.65 -14.27 -17.11
C SER A 22 -23.92 -13.62 -15.75
N TRP A 23 -23.75 -14.38 -14.67
CA TRP A 23 -23.91 -13.87 -13.32
C TRP A 23 -23.00 -12.68 -13.03
N ARG A 24 -21.72 -12.73 -13.43
CA ARG A 24 -20.79 -11.61 -13.27
C ARG A 24 -21.26 -10.36 -14.04
N ALA A 25 -21.75 -10.53 -15.27
CA ALA A 25 -22.26 -9.41 -16.06
C ALA A 25 -23.48 -8.76 -15.40
N GLU A 26 -24.41 -9.57 -14.89
CA GLU A 26 -25.59 -9.10 -14.14
C GLU A 26 -25.17 -8.31 -12.90
N GLN A 27 -24.25 -8.85 -12.08
CA GLN A 27 -23.80 -8.16 -10.87
C GLN A 27 -23.07 -6.85 -11.18
N ILE A 28 -22.24 -6.81 -12.24
CA ILE A 28 -21.57 -5.57 -12.65
C ILE A 28 -22.59 -4.52 -13.10
N ALA A 29 -23.65 -4.92 -13.83
CA ALA A 29 -24.71 -4.00 -14.22
C ALA A 29 -25.47 -3.44 -13.00
N VAL A 30 -25.76 -4.28 -12.00
CA VAL A 30 -26.37 -3.85 -10.73
C VAL A 30 -25.49 -2.84 -9.98
N ILE A 31 -24.17 -3.04 -9.99
CA ILE A 31 -23.23 -2.11 -9.35
C ILE A 31 -23.19 -0.78 -10.11
N ALA A 32 -23.14 -0.83 -11.44
CA ALA A 32 -23.15 0.37 -12.27
C ALA A 32 -24.41 1.23 -12.02
N GLU A 33 -25.59 0.60 -11.99
CA GLU A 33 -26.86 1.28 -11.67
C GLU A 33 -26.85 1.89 -10.26
N LYS A 34 -26.26 1.21 -9.27
CA LYS A 34 -26.12 1.73 -7.91
C LYS A 34 -25.14 2.90 -7.84
N SER A 35 -24.05 2.88 -8.61
CA SER A 35 -23.04 3.94 -8.63
C SER A 35 -23.49 5.20 -9.38
N GLU A 36 -24.42 5.07 -10.34
CA GLU A 36 -25.02 6.22 -11.04
C GLU A 36 -25.99 7.03 -10.17
N ARG A 37 -26.38 6.51 -8.99
CA ARG A 37 -27.10 7.31 -8.00
C ARG A 37 -26.09 8.17 -7.25
N PRO A 38 -26.07 9.50 -7.43
CA PRO A 38 -25.04 10.32 -6.84
C PRO A 38 -25.25 10.41 -5.34
N GLN A 39 -24.48 9.63 -4.56
CA GLN A 39 -24.05 10.07 -3.24
C GLN A 39 -22.98 11.15 -3.45
N ARG A 40 -23.43 12.31 -3.95
CA ARG A 40 -22.61 13.51 -4.06
C ARG A 40 -22.35 14.00 -2.64
N TRP A 41 -21.24 13.59 -2.06
CA TRP A 41 -20.71 14.28 -0.89
C TRP A 41 -20.25 15.67 -1.38
N PRO A 42 -20.64 16.78 -0.74
CA PRO A 42 -20.41 18.14 -1.25
C PRO A 42 -18.93 18.57 -1.41
N TYR A 43 -17.97 17.70 -1.09
CA TYR A 43 -16.54 18.01 -1.08
C TYR A 43 -15.75 17.36 -2.23
N ASP A 44 -16.38 16.56 -3.09
CA ASP A 44 -15.71 15.94 -4.25
C ASP A 44 -15.81 16.83 -5.50
N LEU A 45 -15.42 18.10 -5.37
CA LEU A 45 -15.22 18.99 -6.49
C LEU A 45 -13.74 19.35 -6.53
N GLU A 46 -13.13 19.11 -7.69
CA GLU A 46 -11.76 19.47 -8.07
C GLU A 46 -10.67 18.39 -7.89
N GLU A 47 -10.81 17.27 -8.58
CA GLU A 47 -9.64 16.62 -9.18
C GLU A 47 -9.87 16.54 -10.70
N GLY A 48 -8.90 17.06 -11.45
CA GLY A 48 -8.96 17.18 -12.89
C GLY A 48 -9.34 15.86 -13.56
N GLN A 49 -10.24 15.92 -14.54
CA GLN A 49 -10.57 14.82 -15.43
C GLN A 49 -9.36 14.47 -16.30
N GLU A 50 -8.29 13.93 -15.72
CA GLU A 50 -7.39 13.09 -16.48
C GLU A 50 -8.21 11.86 -16.88
N GLN A 51 -8.42 11.67 -18.19
CA GLN A 51 -9.04 10.46 -18.71
C GLN A 51 -8.27 9.25 -18.18
N GLU A 52 -8.82 8.61 -17.15
CA GLU A 52 -8.22 7.42 -16.58
C GLU A 52 -8.02 6.39 -17.68
N HIS A 53 -6.80 5.87 -17.81
CA HIS A 53 -6.46 4.85 -18.80
C HIS A 53 -7.49 3.70 -18.77
N PRO A 54 -8.01 3.20 -19.90
CA PRO A 54 -9.13 2.24 -19.94
C PRO A 54 -8.84 0.94 -19.16
N LEU A 55 -7.57 0.52 -19.11
CA LEU A 55 -7.15 -0.61 -18.27
C LEU A 55 -7.26 -0.35 -16.76
N ARG A 56 -7.09 0.90 -16.29
CA ARG A 56 -7.29 1.26 -14.88
C ARG A 56 -8.78 1.20 -14.53
N GLN A 57 -9.64 1.76 -15.38
CA GLN A 57 -11.10 1.69 -15.23
C GLN A 57 -11.58 0.23 -15.19
N ALA A 58 -11.13 -0.61 -16.13
CA ALA A 58 -11.48 -2.03 -16.14
C ALA A 58 -11.02 -2.78 -14.87
N ARG A 59 -9.87 -2.40 -14.29
CA ARG A 59 -9.40 -2.95 -13.02
C ARG A 59 -10.24 -2.46 -11.85
N ALA A 60 -10.57 -1.17 -11.79
CA ALA A 60 -11.45 -0.60 -10.77
C ALA A 60 -12.82 -1.30 -10.75
N HIS A 61 -13.42 -1.54 -11.92
CA HIS A 61 -14.68 -2.28 -12.02
C HIS A 61 -14.57 -3.72 -11.49
N ILE A 62 -13.43 -4.39 -11.70
CA ILE A 62 -13.19 -5.73 -11.15
C ILE A 62 -13.07 -5.71 -9.63
N VAL A 63 -12.39 -4.70 -9.08
CA VAL A 63 -12.21 -4.52 -7.63
C VAL A 63 -13.56 -4.23 -6.98
N ALA A 64 -14.30 -3.23 -7.48
CA ALA A 64 -15.63 -2.87 -7.00
C ALA A 64 -16.60 -4.07 -7.03
N PHE A 65 -16.55 -4.88 -8.11
CA PHE A 65 -17.31 -6.13 -8.19
C PHE A 65 -16.96 -7.12 -7.07
N ARG A 66 -15.67 -7.28 -6.75
CA ARG A 66 -15.26 -8.20 -5.69
C ARG A 66 -15.57 -7.68 -4.30
N GLU A 67 -15.42 -6.38 -4.06
CA GLU A 67 -15.82 -5.73 -2.82
C GLU A 67 -17.32 -5.87 -2.59
N TYR A 68 -18.13 -5.67 -3.64
CA TYR A 68 -19.56 -5.92 -3.59
C TYR A 68 -19.87 -7.38 -3.22
N VAL A 69 -19.23 -8.35 -3.88
CA VAL A 69 -19.42 -9.78 -3.58
C VAL A 69 -18.98 -10.12 -2.16
N ASP A 70 -17.87 -9.56 -1.68
CA ASP A 70 -17.38 -9.74 -0.32
C ASP A 70 -18.38 -9.16 0.70
N GLY A 71 -18.89 -7.96 0.46
CA GLY A 71 -19.93 -7.34 1.28
C GLY A 71 -21.21 -8.18 1.34
N GLU A 72 -21.68 -8.67 0.18
CA GLU A 72 -22.85 -9.56 0.09
C GLU A 72 -22.60 -10.89 0.83
N LEU A 73 -21.38 -11.42 0.80
CA LEU A 73 -21.00 -12.64 1.50
C LEU A 73 -20.98 -12.46 3.03
N ARG A 74 -20.61 -11.26 3.49
CA ARG A 74 -20.39 -10.92 4.90
C ARG A 74 -21.67 -10.47 5.60
N TYR A 75 -22.46 -9.63 4.95
CA TYR A 75 -23.55 -8.89 5.60
C TYR A 75 -24.94 -9.30 5.11
N SER A 76 -25.06 -9.83 3.89
CA SER A 76 -26.32 -10.34 3.37
C SER A 76 -26.48 -11.83 3.67
N ARG A 77 -27.71 -12.36 3.55
CA ARG A 77 -27.93 -13.81 3.50
C ARG A 77 -27.76 -14.25 2.05
N PRO A 78 -26.56 -14.71 1.62
CA PRO A 78 -26.34 -15.04 0.23
C PRO A 78 -27.28 -16.16 -0.19
N ASN A 79 -27.81 -16.06 -1.41
CA ASN A 79 -28.57 -17.14 -1.99
C ASN A 79 -27.66 -18.38 -2.11
N ILE A 80 -28.09 -19.52 -1.56
CA ILE A 80 -27.31 -20.77 -1.50
C ILE A 80 -26.81 -21.18 -2.90
N SER A 81 -27.62 -20.94 -3.92
CA SER A 81 -27.28 -21.23 -5.32
C SER A 81 -26.13 -20.39 -5.88
N GLN A 82 -25.91 -19.19 -5.35
CA GLN A 82 -24.89 -18.24 -5.83
C GLN A 82 -23.54 -18.41 -5.13
N ILE A 83 -23.49 -19.10 -4.00
CA ILE A 83 -22.27 -19.29 -3.19
C ILE A 83 -21.06 -19.78 -4.03
N PRO A 84 -21.19 -20.80 -4.90
CA PRO A 84 -20.06 -21.26 -5.70
C PRO A 84 -19.53 -20.18 -6.67
N LEU A 85 -20.41 -19.31 -7.16
CA LEU A 85 -20.06 -18.21 -8.05
C LEU A 85 -19.34 -17.09 -7.30
N MET A 86 -19.77 -16.80 -6.07
CA MET A 86 -19.13 -15.83 -5.17
C MET A 86 -17.71 -16.29 -4.78
N TYR A 87 -17.53 -17.57 -4.41
CA TYR A 87 -16.19 -18.12 -4.16
C TYR A 87 -15.28 -18.01 -5.37
N ARG A 88 -15.82 -18.27 -6.55
CA ARG A 88 -15.07 -18.11 -7.79
C ARG A 88 -14.67 -16.65 -8.04
N ALA A 89 -15.54 -15.69 -7.73
CA ALA A 89 -15.24 -14.26 -7.86
C ALA A 89 -14.12 -13.80 -6.91
N LEU A 90 -14.15 -14.27 -5.66
CA LEU A 90 -13.14 -14.01 -4.63
C LEU A 90 -11.90 -14.92 -4.75
N GLY A 91 -11.89 -15.86 -5.70
CA GLY A 91 -10.80 -16.81 -5.87
C GLY A 91 -10.56 -17.71 -4.66
N ILE A 92 -11.60 -17.96 -3.86
CA ILE A 92 -11.57 -18.84 -2.69
C ILE A 92 -11.80 -20.29 -3.17
N PRO A 93 -10.98 -21.26 -2.73
CA PRO A 93 -11.21 -22.66 -3.05
C PRO A 93 -12.51 -23.21 -2.43
N SER A 94 -13.20 -24.11 -3.13
CA SER A 94 -14.48 -24.68 -2.70
C SER A 94 -14.43 -25.54 -1.43
N PHE A 95 -13.25 -25.95 -0.98
CA PHE A 95 -13.07 -26.71 0.26
C PHE A 95 -13.06 -25.81 1.51
N VAL A 96 -12.91 -24.50 1.35
CA VAL A 96 -12.95 -23.56 2.47
C VAL A 96 -14.41 -23.38 2.87
N PRO A 97 -14.79 -23.65 4.14
CA PRO A 97 -16.18 -23.52 4.55
C PRO A 97 -16.64 -22.07 4.54
N MET A 98 -17.95 -21.87 4.39
CA MET A 98 -18.58 -20.54 4.28
C MET A 98 -18.79 -19.91 5.65
N THR A 99 -19.17 -20.75 6.60
CA THR A 99 -19.50 -20.36 7.96
C THR A 99 -18.58 -21.11 8.92
N ILE A 100 -18.21 -20.43 9.99
CA ILE A 100 -17.54 -21.10 11.10
C ILE A 100 -18.61 -21.95 11.77
N THR A 101 -18.59 -23.25 11.54
CA THR A 101 -19.43 -24.18 12.31
C THR A 101 -19.03 -24.14 13.77
N TRP A 102 -19.97 -24.34 14.69
CA TRP A 102 -19.70 -24.30 16.13
C TRP A 102 -18.59 -25.28 16.57
N TRP A 103 -18.48 -26.44 15.93
CA TRP A 103 -17.38 -27.39 16.14
C TRP A 103 -16.01 -26.81 15.79
N MET A 104 -15.90 -25.97 14.76
CA MET A 104 -14.66 -25.27 14.44
C MET A 104 -14.30 -24.24 15.52
N VAL A 105 -15.27 -23.60 16.15
CA VAL A 105 -15.03 -22.70 17.29
C VAL A 105 -14.45 -23.51 18.45
N LEU A 106 -15.04 -24.67 18.77
CA LEU A 106 -14.52 -25.56 19.81
C LEU A 106 -13.10 -26.02 19.48
N LEU A 107 -12.84 -26.47 18.25
CA LEU A 107 -11.50 -26.86 17.82
C LEU A 107 -10.53 -25.67 17.95
N CYS A 108 -10.96 -24.47 17.56
CA CYS A 108 -10.15 -23.27 17.70
C CYS A 108 -9.79 -22.95 19.15
N VAL A 109 -10.75 -23.10 20.08
CA VAL A 109 -10.54 -22.77 21.51
C VAL A 109 -9.75 -23.86 22.23
N PHE A 110 -10.07 -25.13 21.99
CA PHE A 110 -9.51 -26.24 22.75
C PHE A 110 -8.27 -26.85 22.10
N VAL A 111 -8.19 -26.95 20.78
CA VAL A 111 -7.06 -27.62 20.11
C VAL A 111 -5.94 -26.65 19.77
N THR A 112 -6.29 -25.45 19.29
CA THR A 112 -5.29 -24.47 18.84
C THR A 112 -4.21 -24.18 19.89
N PRO A 113 -4.51 -23.98 21.19
CA PRO A 113 -3.49 -23.70 22.22
C PRO A 113 -2.35 -24.72 22.26
N PHE A 114 -2.61 -25.99 21.91
CA PHE A 114 -1.62 -27.07 21.91
C PHE A 114 -0.75 -27.10 20.64
N ILE A 115 -1.16 -26.43 19.57
CA ILE A 115 -0.39 -26.37 18.33
C ILE A 115 0.73 -25.34 18.46
N PRO A 116 1.99 -25.65 18.09
CA PRO A 116 3.08 -24.66 18.11
C PRO A 116 2.76 -23.42 17.24
N ILE A 117 3.07 -22.23 17.74
CA ILE A 117 2.73 -20.96 17.06
C ILE A 117 3.23 -20.90 15.61
N ARG A 118 4.46 -21.38 15.36
CA ARG A 118 5.02 -21.42 14.00
C ARG A 118 4.18 -22.26 13.05
N LEU A 119 3.62 -23.38 13.53
CA LEU A 119 2.77 -24.24 12.70
C LEU A 119 1.45 -23.55 12.38
N ARG A 120 0.85 -22.85 13.35
CA ARG A 120 -0.36 -22.03 13.13
C ARG A 120 -0.13 -20.96 12.07
N LEU A 121 1.00 -20.25 12.16
CA LEU A 121 1.41 -19.22 11.19
C LEU A 121 1.63 -19.82 9.79
N GLN A 122 2.29 -20.98 9.71
CA GLN A 122 2.51 -21.69 8.45
C GLN A 122 1.20 -22.14 7.79
N ILE A 123 0.27 -22.72 8.56
CA ILE A 123 -1.04 -23.15 8.06
C ILE A 123 -1.82 -21.94 7.54
N GLY A 124 -1.87 -20.84 8.31
CA GLY A 124 -2.51 -19.60 7.88
C GLY A 124 -1.92 -19.04 6.59
N ARG A 125 -0.59 -18.96 6.50
CA ARG A 125 0.11 -18.51 5.28
C ARG A 125 -0.17 -19.43 4.09
N MET A 126 -0.19 -20.74 4.29
CA MET A 126 -0.47 -21.71 3.24
C MET A 126 -1.91 -21.56 2.72
N LEU A 127 -2.87 -21.38 3.63
CA LEU A 127 -4.27 -21.16 3.27
C LEU A 127 -4.44 -19.87 2.45
N LEU A 128 -3.86 -18.76 2.91
CA LEU A 128 -3.91 -17.47 2.22
C LEU A 128 -3.20 -17.49 0.87
N ARG A 129 -2.12 -18.26 0.71
CA ARG A 129 -1.41 -18.42 -0.56
C ARG A 129 -2.22 -19.13 -1.63
N ARG A 130 -3.20 -19.96 -1.26
CA ARG A 130 -4.08 -20.66 -2.21
C ARG A 130 -5.18 -19.76 -2.78
N ILE A 131 -5.45 -18.63 -2.13
CA ILE A 131 -6.50 -17.70 -2.54
C ILE A 131 -5.90 -16.68 -3.50
N ARG A 132 -6.59 -16.47 -4.62
CA ARG A 132 -6.04 -15.69 -5.74
C ARG A 132 -6.24 -14.19 -5.59
N THR A 133 -7.33 -13.74 -4.97
CA THR A 133 -7.67 -12.31 -4.88
C THR A 133 -7.41 -11.76 -3.49
N TYR A 134 -7.30 -10.44 -3.39
CA TYR A 134 -7.05 -9.77 -2.12
C TYR A 134 -8.27 -9.86 -1.21
N GLU A 135 -9.45 -9.60 -1.76
CA GLU A 135 -10.73 -9.60 -1.07
C GLU A 135 -11.05 -10.99 -0.51
N GLY A 136 -10.80 -12.05 -1.29
CA GLY A 136 -10.97 -13.41 -0.79
C GLY A 136 -9.98 -13.78 0.31
N LYS A 137 -8.75 -13.26 0.26
CA LYS A 137 -7.77 -13.45 1.34
C LYS A 137 -8.20 -12.71 2.60
N ALA A 138 -8.70 -11.48 2.46
CA ALA A 138 -9.23 -10.70 3.57
C ALA A 138 -10.37 -11.45 4.26
N PHE A 139 -11.32 -11.95 3.48
CA PHE A 139 -12.43 -12.76 3.97
C PHE A 139 -11.96 -13.99 4.74
N VAL A 140 -11.08 -14.79 4.14
CA VAL A 140 -10.59 -16.02 4.79
C VAL A 140 -9.69 -15.71 5.98
N TYR A 141 -8.91 -14.63 5.93
CA TYR A 141 -8.08 -14.21 7.03
C TYR A 141 -8.92 -13.91 8.26
N GLU A 142 -9.89 -13.02 8.14
CA GLU A 142 -10.73 -12.59 9.26
C GLU A 142 -11.53 -13.75 9.85
N ARG A 143 -12.01 -14.65 9.00
CA ARG A 143 -12.92 -15.73 9.44
C ARG A 143 -12.21 -16.99 9.92
N PHE A 144 -11.04 -17.32 9.38
CA PHE A 144 -10.37 -18.59 9.66
C PHE A 144 -8.95 -18.46 10.20
N VAL A 145 -8.20 -17.43 9.79
CA VAL A 145 -6.78 -17.30 10.17
C VAL A 145 -6.61 -16.48 11.45
N ALA A 146 -7.24 -15.32 11.53
CA ALA A 146 -7.14 -14.43 12.68
C ALA A 146 -7.55 -15.10 14.01
N PRO A 147 -8.64 -15.89 14.08
CA PRO A 147 -9.01 -16.61 15.30
C PRO A 147 -7.95 -17.63 15.75
N VAL A 148 -7.30 -18.30 14.79
CA VAL A 148 -6.28 -19.34 15.06
C VAL A 148 -4.95 -18.72 15.49
N TRP A 149 -4.67 -17.51 15.02
CA TRP A 149 -3.45 -16.77 15.36
C TRP A 149 -3.52 -16.13 16.75
N ASN A 150 -4.64 -16.27 17.46
CA ASN A 150 -4.88 -15.73 18.80
C ASN A 150 -4.69 -14.20 18.90
N ASN A 151 -4.91 -13.50 17.79
CA ASN A 151 -5.01 -12.05 17.78
C ASN A 151 -6.36 -11.71 18.42
N GLN A 152 -6.36 -10.81 19.39
CA GLN A 152 -7.53 -10.53 20.23
C GLN A 152 -8.79 -10.26 19.39
N ARG A 153 -9.94 -10.74 19.88
CA ARG A 153 -11.26 -10.52 19.29
C ARG A 153 -11.52 -9.01 19.15
N GLY A 154 -11.41 -8.49 17.93
CA GLY A 154 -11.92 -7.17 17.60
C GLY A 154 -11.04 -6.41 16.61
N GLN A 155 -11.53 -6.27 15.38
CA GLN A 155 -11.17 -5.19 14.43
C GLN A 155 -9.81 -5.26 13.73
N TRP A 156 -9.42 -6.45 13.26
CA TRP A 156 -8.16 -6.63 12.53
C TRP A 156 -8.46 -6.77 11.03
N TYR A 157 -8.47 -5.65 10.30
CA TYR A 157 -8.66 -5.66 8.85
C TYR A 157 -7.41 -6.21 8.15
N PHE A 158 -7.61 -7.14 7.23
CA PHE A 158 -6.53 -7.58 6.34
C PHE A 158 -6.10 -6.39 5.49
N SER A 159 -4.80 -6.06 5.51
CA SER A 159 -4.25 -4.91 4.79
C SER A 159 -3.31 -5.33 3.67
N ASP A 160 -3.14 -4.46 2.68
CA ASP A 160 -2.21 -4.70 1.56
C ASP A 160 -0.76 -4.86 2.03
N GLY A 161 -0.33 -4.10 3.04
CA GLY A 161 1.00 -4.24 3.62
C GLY A 161 1.17 -5.58 4.32
N PHE A 162 0.16 -6.05 5.03
CA PHE A 162 0.17 -7.37 5.64
C PHE A 162 0.24 -8.51 4.60
N ASP A 163 -0.56 -8.49 3.53
CA ASP A 163 -0.47 -9.48 2.45
C ASP A 163 0.92 -9.44 1.78
N HIS A 164 1.47 -8.24 1.56
CA HIS A 164 2.79 -8.07 0.99
C HIS A 164 3.88 -8.67 1.89
N ALA A 165 3.86 -8.37 3.19
CA ALA A 165 4.76 -8.95 4.18
C ALA A 165 4.66 -10.49 4.20
N LEU A 166 3.46 -11.05 4.23
CA LEU A 166 3.26 -12.51 4.20
C LEU A 166 3.78 -13.17 2.92
N ARG A 167 3.88 -12.46 1.81
CA ARG A 167 4.42 -13.02 0.56
C ARG A 167 5.94 -13.00 0.55
N HIS A 168 6.54 -11.88 0.96
CA HIS A 168 7.97 -11.61 0.72
C HIS A 168 8.87 -11.82 1.94
N LEU A 169 8.33 -11.79 3.16
CA LEU A 169 9.11 -11.95 4.38
C LEU A 169 9.03 -13.38 4.95
N PRO A 170 10.02 -13.80 5.76
CA PRO A 170 9.92 -15.01 6.56
C PRO A 170 8.77 -14.88 7.57
N LEU A 171 8.32 -16.02 8.08
CA LEU A 171 7.29 -16.02 9.12
C LEU A 171 7.86 -15.44 10.43
N ALA A 172 7.09 -14.58 11.07
CA ALA A 172 7.43 -14.05 12.38
C ALA A 172 7.50 -15.17 13.43
N ARG A 173 8.24 -14.92 14.51
CA ARG A 173 8.32 -15.81 15.66
C ARG A 173 7.03 -15.79 16.48
N THR A 174 6.31 -14.67 16.47
CA THR A 174 5.07 -14.46 17.22
C THR A 174 3.96 -13.95 16.30
N ALA A 175 2.71 -14.29 16.59
CA ALA A 175 1.57 -13.74 15.87
C ALA A 175 1.42 -12.22 16.12
N LYS A 176 1.81 -11.78 17.32
CA LYS A 176 1.80 -10.36 17.72
C LYS A 176 2.59 -9.45 16.77
N SER A 177 3.70 -9.91 16.17
CA SER A 177 4.47 -9.07 15.25
C SER A 177 3.72 -8.73 13.95
N TYR A 178 2.67 -9.48 13.62
CA TYR A 178 1.79 -9.15 12.50
C TYR A 178 0.71 -8.13 12.85
N GLU A 179 0.47 -7.93 14.15
CA GLU A 179 -0.54 -6.99 14.63
C GLU A 179 -0.20 -5.57 14.19
N ASP A 180 1.05 -5.18 14.42
CA ASP A 180 1.54 -3.85 14.06
C ASP A 180 1.57 -3.61 12.54
N LEU A 181 1.69 -4.68 11.73
CA LEU A 181 1.71 -4.60 10.27
C LEU A 181 0.34 -4.33 9.66
N LEU A 182 -0.77 -4.58 10.37
CA LEU A 182 -2.09 -4.39 9.79
C LEU A 182 -2.36 -2.93 9.41
N SER A 183 -1.83 -1.97 10.17
CA SER A 183 -1.93 -0.55 9.85
C SER A 183 -0.96 -0.09 8.75
N MET A 184 -0.07 -0.96 8.27
CA MET A 184 1.00 -0.59 7.36
C MET A 184 0.54 -0.65 5.91
N LYS A 185 0.71 0.46 5.17
CA LYS A 185 0.54 0.47 3.71
C LYS A 185 1.61 -0.42 3.03
N ARG A 186 1.28 -0.99 1.88
CA ARG A 186 2.21 -1.81 1.08
C ARG A 186 3.52 -1.12 0.73
N GLY A 187 3.48 0.18 0.45
CA GLY A 187 4.68 0.94 0.10
C GLY A 187 5.73 0.91 1.23
N TYR A 188 5.32 1.13 2.48
CA TYR A 188 6.26 1.07 3.62
C TYR A 188 6.92 -0.31 3.76
N VAL A 189 6.17 -1.40 3.62
CA VAL A 189 6.73 -2.76 3.66
C VAL A 189 7.71 -2.98 2.51
N THR A 190 7.40 -2.47 1.32
CA THR A 190 8.29 -2.56 0.16
C THR A 190 9.59 -1.78 0.39
N ALA A 191 9.48 -0.56 0.95
CA ALA A 191 10.62 0.28 1.29
C ALA A 191 11.51 -0.36 2.36
N ALA A 192 10.91 -0.96 3.39
CA ALA A 192 11.61 -1.72 4.42
C ALA A 192 12.45 -2.86 3.85
N ILE A 193 11.85 -3.68 2.98
CA ILE A 193 12.55 -4.80 2.32
C ILE A 193 13.72 -4.27 1.49
N ARG A 194 13.54 -3.17 0.75
CA ARG A 194 14.61 -2.55 -0.07
C ARG A 194 15.77 -2.03 0.79
N LEU A 195 15.50 -1.58 2.00
CA LEU A 195 16.52 -1.14 2.95
C LEU A 195 17.18 -2.29 3.72
N GLY A 196 16.80 -3.54 3.44
CA GLY A 196 17.41 -4.74 4.03
C GLY A 196 16.71 -5.28 5.27
N LEU A 197 15.52 -4.76 5.63
CA LEU A 197 14.72 -5.35 6.71
C LEU A 197 14.10 -6.67 6.23
N ASN A 198 14.66 -7.76 6.74
CA ASN A 198 14.28 -9.12 6.36
C ASN A 198 13.41 -9.83 7.41
N ARG A 199 13.01 -9.14 8.48
CA ARG A 199 12.23 -9.71 9.59
C ARG A 199 10.98 -8.89 9.82
N VAL A 200 9.88 -9.59 10.12
CA VAL A 200 8.58 -8.97 10.37
C VAL A 200 8.60 -8.18 11.68
N GLU A 201 9.36 -8.66 12.65
CA GLU A 201 9.49 -8.10 13.99
C GLU A 201 10.14 -6.71 14.01
N ASP A 202 11.00 -6.42 13.03
CA ASP A 202 11.80 -5.19 12.99
C ASP A 202 11.04 -4.05 12.27
N LEU A 203 9.96 -4.36 11.54
CA LEU A 203 9.18 -3.39 10.76
C LEU A 203 8.42 -2.35 11.62
N PRO A 204 7.69 -2.71 12.68
CA PRO A 204 6.82 -1.77 13.39
C PRO A 204 7.54 -0.59 14.02
N GLU A 205 8.66 -0.86 14.69
CA GLU A 205 9.36 0.15 15.49
C GLU A 205 10.10 1.14 14.60
N THR A 206 10.81 0.64 13.58
CA THR A 206 11.58 1.49 12.67
C THR A 206 10.68 2.44 11.86
N TRP A 207 9.47 2.02 11.52
CA TRP A 207 8.59 2.76 10.62
C TRP A 207 7.55 3.64 11.34
N ARG A 208 7.44 3.53 12.67
CA ARG A 208 6.37 4.19 13.44
C ARG A 208 6.39 5.71 13.29
N GLU A 209 7.55 6.33 13.33
CA GLU A 209 7.68 7.79 13.25
C GLU A 209 7.58 8.29 11.80
N ILE A 210 8.10 7.51 10.86
CA ILE A 210 8.17 7.88 9.44
C ILE A 210 6.78 7.82 8.80
N ARG A 211 6.01 6.77 9.10
CA ARG A 211 4.64 6.58 8.56
C ARG A 211 3.66 7.68 8.99
N GLN A 212 3.96 8.39 10.08
CA GLN A 212 3.14 9.51 10.56
C GLN A 212 3.46 10.81 9.82
N CYS A 213 4.63 10.88 9.17
CA CYS A 213 5.17 12.12 8.65
C CYS A 213 5.26 12.15 7.12
N TYR A 214 5.37 11.00 6.44
CA TYR A 214 5.64 10.93 5.00
C TYR A 214 4.87 9.80 4.35
N GLU A 215 4.32 10.07 3.16
CA GLU A 215 3.73 9.03 2.31
C GLU A 215 4.80 8.05 1.77
N PRO A 216 4.46 6.77 1.52
CA PRO A 216 5.40 5.76 1.06
C PRO A 216 6.15 6.13 -0.23
N GLU A 217 5.49 6.86 -1.14
CA GLU A 217 6.02 7.27 -2.43
C GLU A 217 7.23 8.20 -2.28
N VAL A 218 7.20 9.07 -1.27
CA VAL A 218 8.32 9.96 -0.91
C VAL A 218 9.52 9.14 -0.49
N ILE A 219 9.30 8.18 0.41
CA ILE A 219 10.36 7.31 0.91
C ILE A 219 10.94 6.47 -0.22
N HIS A 220 10.10 5.94 -1.11
CA HIS A 220 10.55 5.21 -2.29
C HIS A 220 11.43 6.06 -3.21
N ALA A 221 11.05 7.31 -3.47
CA ALA A 221 11.86 8.20 -4.29
C ALA A 221 13.21 8.54 -3.64
N LEU A 222 13.27 8.73 -2.31
CA LEU A 222 14.55 8.92 -1.61
C LEU A 222 15.45 7.67 -1.67
N ILE A 223 14.86 6.48 -1.65
CA ILE A 223 15.60 5.22 -1.83
C ILE A 223 16.08 5.07 -3.27
N ASP A 224 15.20 5.29 -4.26
CA ASP A 224 15.50 5.12 -5.69
C ASP A 224 16.60 6.05 -6.16
N GLU A 225 16.63 7.31 -5.69
CA GLU A 225 17.68 8.28 -6.02
C GLU A 225 18.94 8.11 -5.14
N GLY A 226 18.96 7.15 -4.21
CA GLY A 226 20.14 6.81 -3.41
C GLY A 226 20.44 7.76 -2.24
N ALA A 227 19.52 8.67 -1.91
CA ALA A 227 19.62 9.52 -0.72
C ALA A 227 19.53 8.70 0.57
N ILE A 228 18.81 7.58 0.54
CA ILE A 228 18.70 6.60 1.63
C ILE A 228 18.96 5.21 1.08
N GLN A 229 19.91 4.48 1.67
CA GLN A 229 20.35 3.16 1.22
C GLN A 229 20.24 2.11 2.32
N LYS A 230 20.28 2.51 3.59
CA LYS A 230 20.22 1.60 4.74
C LYS A 230 19.15 2.02 5.74
N VAL A 231 18.74 1.08 6.58
CA VAL A 231 17.72 1.32 7.61
C VAL A 231 18.14 2.42 8.58
N GLU A 232 19.41 2.45 8.98
CA GLU A 232 19.92 3.43 9.94
C GLU A 232 19.91 4.85 9.38
N GLU A 233 19.85 5.00 8.05
CA GLU A 233 19.79 6.29 7.36
C GLU A 233 18.38 6.90 7.39
N LEU A 234 17.36 6.11 7.76
CA LEU A 234 16.00 6.62 7.95
C LEU A 234 15.91 7.69 9.05
N ARG A 235 16.83 7.67 10.03
CA ARG A 235 16.93 8.71 11.07
C ARG A 235 17.30 10.10 10.53
N TRP A 236 17.78 10.19 9.28
CA TRP A 236 18.05 11.46 8.61
C TRP A 236 16.78 12.15 8.13
N ILE A 237 15.69 11.39 7.99
CA ILE A 237 14.39 11.95 7.62
C ILE A 237 13.85 12.71 8.84
N PRO A 238 13.59 14.02 8.71
CA PRO A 238 13.07 14.80 9.82
C PRO A 238 11.64 14.38 10.14
N THR A 239 11.38 13.94 11.37
CA THR A 239 10.04 13.59 11.84
C THR A 239 9.29 14.86 12.25
N ARG A 240 8.11 15.07 11.68
CA ARG A 240 7.25 16.22 11.96
C ARG A 240 6.24 15.82 13.04
N ARG A 241 6.16 16.55 14.15
CA ARG A 241 5.13 16.33 15.19
C ARG A 241 3.74 16.88 14.81
N ASN A 242 3.51 17.21 13.53
CA ASN A 242 2.22 17.75 13.10
C ASN A 242 1.28 16.58 12.78
N TYR A 243 0.60 16.11 13.82
CA TYR A 243 -0.54 15.23 13.72
C TYR A 243 -1.64 15.93 12.90
N GLY A 244 -1.87 15.50 11.66
CA GLY A 244 -3.16 15.73 11.00
C GLY A 244 -3.19 16.55 9.72
N LEU A 245 -2.06 17.00 9.18
CA LEU A 245 -2.02 17.47 7.79
C LEU A 245 -1.23 16.46 6.96
N PRO A 246 -1.89 15.65 6.10
CA PRO A 246 -1.15 14.94 5.06
C PRO A 246 -0.33 15.99 4.30
N LEU A 247 0.89 15.62 3.87
CA LEU A 247 1.57 16.45 2.90
C LEU A 247 0.67 16.49 1.66
N GLU A 248 -0.03 17.60 1.46
CA GLU A 248 -0.72 17.94 0.21
C GLU A 248 0.22 17.65 -0.96
N ASP A 249 -0.31 17.04 -2.02
CA ASP A 249 0.38 16.49 -3.20
C ASP A 249 1.84 16.94 -3.39
N ILE A 250 2.75 16.15 -2.82
CA ILE A 250 4.17 16.27 -3.17
C ILE A 250 4.30 15.75 -4.60
N ASP A 251 4.66 16.62 -5.54
CA ASP A 251 5.07 16.17 -6.85
C ASP A 251 6.36 15.35 -6.74
N ILE A 252 6.19 14.03 -6.79
CA ILE A 252 7.25 13.03 -6.66
C ILE A 252 8.29 13.21 -7.78
N ALA A 253 7.88 13.61 -8.98
CA ALA A 253 8.81 13.80 -10.11
C ALA A 253 9.74 15.00 -9.86
N THR A 254 9.16 16.12 -9.42
CA THR A 254 9.90 17.30 -9.00
C THR A 254 10.87 16.98 -7.85
N MET A 255 10.39 16.26 -6.82
CA MET A 255 11.22 15.86 -5.70
C MET A 255 12.41 14.97 -6.12
N ARG A 256 12.18 13.97 -6.99
CA ARG A 256 13.26 13.13 -7.53
C ARG A 256 14.32 13.95 -8.26
N SER A 257 13.88 14.91 -9.08
CA SER A 257 14.80 15.82 -9.79
C SER A 257 15.65 16.62 -8.80
N MET A 258 15.04 17.18 -7.75
CA MET A 258 15.79 17.91 -6.72
C MET A 258 16.80 17.04 -5.99
N VAL A 259 16.42 15.81 -5.58
CA VAL A 259 17.34 14.87 -4.93
C VAL A 259 18.55 14.62 -5.82
N ARG A 260 18.32 14.35 -7.11
CA ARG A 260 19.38 14.07 -8.07
C ARG A 260 20.34 15.25 -8.23
N GLN A 261 19.82 16.46 -8.33
CA GLN A 261 20.64 17.67 -8.44
C GLN A 261 21.47 17.92 -7.17
N LEU A 262 20.90 17.73 -5.98
CA LEU A 262 21.63 17.85 -4.72
C LEU A 262 22.78 16.84 -4.64
N LEU A 263 22.52 15.58 -4.99
CA LEU A 263 23.54 14.53 -4.98
C LEU A 263 24.62 14.78 -6.04
N GLN A 264 24.25 15.22 -7.25
CA GLN A 264 25.21 15.62 -8.30
C GLN A 264 26.09 16.79 -7.87
N ALA A 265 25.57 17.69 -7.03
CA ALA A 265 26.34 18.77 -6.42
C ALA A 265 27.20 18.32 -5.22
N ASN A 266 27.38 17.00 -5.01
CA ASN A 266 28.12 16.39 -3.89
C ASN A 266 27.54 16.73 -2.51
N MET A 267 26.24 17.00 -2.42
CA MET A 267 25.58 17.20 -1.12
C MET A 267 25.67 15.92 -0.28
N PRO A 268 26.10 16.00 1.01
CA PRO A 268 26.07 14.86 1.89
C PRO A 268 24.65 14.29 2.01
N ARG A 269 24.49 12.97 1.82
CA ARG A 269 23.19 12.28 1.80
C ARG A 269 22.34 12.58 3.02
N GLU A 270 22.95 12.65 4.21
CA GLU A 270 22.30 13.00 5.47
C GLU A 270 21.63 14.39 5.49
N LYS A 271 22.05 15.32 4.63
CA LYS A 271 21.47 16.67 4.53
C LYS A 271 20.32 16.74 3.53
N VAL A 272 20.24 15.80 2.59
CA VAL A 272 19.25 15.83 1.51
C VAL A 272 17.81 15.79 2.05
N PRO A 273 17.41 14.85 2.92
CA PRO A 273 16.05 14.84 3.48
C PRO A 273 15.73 16.11 4.28
N LEU A 274 16.72 16.71 4.94
CA LEU A 274 16.54 17.94 5.72
C LEU A 274 16.22 19.15 4.85
N ILE A 275 16.82 19.25 3.65
CA ILE A 275 16.55 20.30 2.66
C ILE A 275 15.16 20.09 2.05
N LEU A 276 14.84 18.84 1.71
CA LEU A 276 13.58 18.46 1.06
C LEU A 276 12.37 18.47 1.99
N ASN A 277 12.57 18.60 3.30
CA ASN A 277 11.51 18.75 4.27
C ASN A 277 10.67 20.03 4.08
N TYR A 278 10.87 20.83 3.04
CA TYR A 278 9.99 21.95 2.70
C TYR A 278 9.80 22.00 1.17
N PRO A 279 9.12 21.00 0.57
CA PRO A 279 9.12 20.80 -0.88
C PRO A 279 8.38 21.91 -1.64
N TYR A 280 7.39 22.56 -1.02
CA TYR A 280 6.47 23.52 -1.64
C TYR A 280 7.06 24.85 -2.13
N ARG A 281 8.39 24.99 -2.19
CA ARG A 281 9.03 26.25 -2.60
C ARG A 281 10.18 26.10 -3.59
N TYR A 282 10.49 24.88 -4.04
CA TYR A 282 11.72 24.66 -4.80
C TYR A 282 11.47 24.14 -6.21
N ASP A 283 11.75 25.00 -7.18
CA ASP A 283 11.87 24.66 -8.60
C ASP A 283 13.23 23.98 -8.83
N PRO A 284 13.28 22.73 -9.34
CA PRO A 284 14.53 22.05 -9.65
C PRO A 284 15.43 22.86 -10.59
N ALA A 285 14.88 23.60 -11.56
CA ALA A 285 15.69 24.41 -12.47
C ALA A 285 16.39 25.56 -11.73
N GLN A 286 15.68 26.20 -10.79
CA GLN A 286 16.26 27.24 -9.94
C GLN A 286 17.29 26.67 -8.97
N LEU A 287 17.02 25.49 -8.40
CA LEU A 287 17.96 24.79 -7.53
C LEU A 287 19.25 24.46 -8.27
N SER A 288 19.19 23.87 -9.48
CA SER A 288 20.38 23.59 -10.28
C SER A 288 21.15 24.88 -10.61
N SER A 289 20.45 25.93 -11.03
CA SER A 289 21.09 27.21 -11.37
C SER A 289 21.84 27.81 -10.18
N THR A 290 21.22 27.73 -9.00
CA THR A 290 21.83 28.21 -7.75
C THR A 290 23.05 27.38 -7.35
N LEU A 291 22.96 26.05 -7.47
CA LEU A 291 24.07 25.14 -7.16
C LEU A 291 25.25 25.35 -8.11
N THR A 292 25.01 25.51 -9.41
CA THR A 292 26.05 25.81 -10.40
C THR A 292 26.75 27.13 -10.09
N LEU A 293 25.99 28.17 -9.71
CA LEU A 293 26.56 29.48 -9.35
C LEU A 293 27.43 29.39 -8.08
N LEU A 294 27.01 28.63 -7.07
CA LEU A 294 27.79 28.40 -5.85
C LEU A 294 29.10 27.64 -6.15
N GLN A 295 29.03 26.60 -6.99
CA GLN A 295 30.22 25.85 -7.42
C GLN A 295 31.18 26.73 -8.24
N ALA A 296 30.66 27.55 -9.16
CA ALA A 296 31.46 28.48 -9.95
C ALA A 296 32.19 29.53 -9.08
N ARG A 297 31.65 29.84 -7.89
CA ARG A 297 32.28 30.72 -6.89
C ARG A 297 33.24 30.00 -5.94
N GLY A 298 33.52 28.72 -6.16
CA GLY A 298 34.44 27.93 -5.34
C GLY A 298 33.88 27.56 -3.96
N ILE A 299 32.57 27.70 -3.74
CA ILE A 299 31.93 27.33 -2.47
C ILE A 299 31.73 25.81 -2.47
N LEU A 300 32.63 25.11 -1.79
CA LEU A 300 32.60 23.64 -1.67
C LEU A 300 31.59 23.16 -0.61
N ASP A 301 31.35 23.94 0.45
CA ASP A 301 30.34 23.62 1.47
C ASP A 301 28.98 24.26 1.16
N VAL A 302 28.33 23.72 0.14
CA VAL A 302 26.95 24.08 -0.25
C VAL A 302 25.98 23.83 0.92
N SER A 303 26.28 22.87 1.81
CA SER A 303 25.41 22.50 2.93
C SER A 303 25.33 23.59 4.00
N GLY A 304 26.44 24.28 4.28
CA GLY A 304 26.50 25.45 5.15
C GLY A 304 25.70 26.63 4.59
N CYS A 305 25.87 26.93 3.30
CA CYS A 305 25.15 28.03 2.64
C CYS A 305 23.63 27.82 2.60
N MET A 306 23.15 26.60 2.36
CA MET A 306 21.71 26.33 2.35
C MET A 306 21.07 26.38 3.74
N LYS A 307 21.81 26.07 4.82
CA LYS A 307 21.32 26.29 6.19
C LYS A 307 21.15 27.78 6.49
N GLN A 308 22.04 28.62 5.98
CA GLN A 308 22.03 30.06 6.23
C GLN A 308 21.01 30.79 5.35
N SER A 309 20.82 30.37 4.10
CA SER A 309 19.72 30.85 3.26
C SER A 309 18.35 30.40 3.77
N ARG A 310 18.26 29.30 4.52
CA ARG A 310 17.03 28.85 5.23
C ARG A 310 16.47 29.90 6.18
N GLN A 311 17.33 30.74 6.76
CA GLN A 311 16.95 31.86 7.63
C GLN A 311 16.45 33.08 6.84
N ILE A 312 16.77 33.16 5.55
CA ILE A 312 16.49 34.31 4.67
C ILE A 312 15.31 34.03 3.71
N CYS A 313 15.15 32.78 3.26
CA CYS A 313 14.15 32.36 2.25
C CYS A 313 12.76 32.05 2.83
N GLY A 314 12.49 32.46 4.09
CA GLY A 314 11.12 32.55 4.61
C GLY A 314 10.29 33.60 3.86
N VAL A 315 10.94 34.55 3.20
CA VAL A 315 10.35 35.60 2.36
C VAL A 315 10.33 35.15 0.90
N PRO A 316 9.21 35.32 0.16
CA PRO A 316 9.17 35.02 -1.27
C PRO A 316 10.24 35.85 -1.98
N MET A 317 11.19 35.18 -2.66
CA MET A 317 12.10 35.86 -3.57
C MET A 317 11.27 36.36 -4.76
N LYS A 318 10.94 37.66 -4.75
CA LYS A 318 10.61 38.36 -5.98
C LYS A 318 11.81 38.21 -6.92
N PRO A 319 11.58 37.96 -8.23
CA PRO A 319 12.67 37.91 -9.20
C PRO A 319 13.44 39.22 -9.11
N LEU A 320 14.74 39.13 -8.83
CA LEU A 320 15.65 40.26 -8.87
C LEU A 320 15.65 40.77 -10.30
N GLY A 321 14.88 41.83 -10.53
CA GLY A 321 14.96 42.63 -11.74
C GLY A 321 16.40 43.08 -11.94
N THR A 322 16.85 42.90 -13.18
CA THR A 322 18.02 43.51 -13.82
C THR A 322 18.49 44.79 -13.13
N LEU A 323 19.57 44.68 -12.34
CA LEU A 323 20.39 45.82 -11.93
C LEU A 323 21.33 46.19 -13.08
N SER A 324 20.79 46.91 -14.06
CA SER A 324 21.58 47.75 -14.97
C SER A 324 21.40 49.21 -14.54
N SER A 325 22.30 49.71 -13.69
CA SER A 325 22.65 51.14 -13.57
C SER A 325 23.44 51.39 -12.28
N ILE A 326 24.75 51.23 -12.35
CA ILE A 326 25.70 52.12 -11.66
C ILE A 326 26.81 52.44 -12.67
N ARG A 327 26.65 53.57 -13.36
CA ARG A 327 27.70 54.56 -13.60
C ARG A 327 27.04 55.92 -13.68
#